data_AF-A0A9D9LNG0-F1
#
_entry.id   AF-A0A9D9LNG0-F1
#
_cell.length_a   1.000
_cell.length_b   1.000
_cell.length_c   1.000
_cell.angle_alpha   90.00
_cell.angle_beta   90.00
_cell.angle_gamma   90.00
#
_symmetry.space_group_name_H-M   'P 1'
#
loop_
_entity.id
_entity.type
_entity.pdbx_description
1 polymer ?
#
loop_
_entity_poly.entity_id
_entity_poly.type
_entity_poly.pdbx_seq_one_letter_code
_entity_poly.pdbx_strand_id
1 'polypeptide(L)'
;MTERGRFIMDRYVWSVPVIGTLLHKTSIEIFCRVFYALYSGSGENIDVIKMAAEACGNKYMEHQIKTVALPMMIQKGAGITEAFEATGVFTKTAIARFHSGAETGTVKNTAYQLAEYYEKETTYKMRNAIDFIQLAISMVIMIVLTALTIVSSETATIRPKNPALGQVVVQEVVRPVA
;
A
#
# COMPACT_ATOMS: atom_id res chain seq x y z
N MET A 1 -6.10 -10.16 -20.90
CA MET A 1 -6.17 -8.83 -20.26
C MET A 1 -5.14 -7.94 -20.93
N THR A 2 -5.58 -6.86 -21.57
CA THR A 2 -4.78 -6.03 -22.51
C THR A 2 -3.72 -5.17 -21.80
N GLU A 3 -2.52 -5.07 -22.38
CA GLU A 3 -1.36 -4.34 -21.83
C GLU A 3 -1.65 -2.88 -21.46
N ARG A 4 -2.56 -2.21 -22.18
CA ARG A 4 -2.97 -0.84 -21.86
C ARG A 4 -3.82 -0.73 -20.60
N GLY A 5 -4.59 -1.75 -20.25
CA GLY A 5 -5.43 -1.78 -19.04
C GLY A 5 -4.60 -1.82 -17.76
N ARG A 6 -3.40 -2.42 -17.81
CA ARG A 6 -2.48 -2.49 -16.66
C ARG A 6 -1.89 -1.11 -16.32
N PHE A 7 -1.62 -0.26 -17.33
CA PHE A 7 -1.07 1.08 -17.13
C PHE A 7 -2.05 2.09 -16.50
N ILE A 8 -3.34 2.01 -16.83
CA ILE A 8 -4.37 2.89 -16.23
C ILE A 8 -4.79 2.40 -14.84
N MET A 9 -4.84 1.08 -14.64
CA MET A 9 -5.11 0.50 -13.32
C MET A 9 -3.93 0.73 -12.36
N ASP A 10 -2.68 0.60 -12.83
CA ASP A 10 -1.48 0.99 -12.07
C ASP A 10 -1.53 2.47 -11.70
N ARG A 11 -2.00 3.36 -12.59
CA ARG A 11 -2.07 4.80 -12.28
C ARG A 11 -3.09 5.15 -11.19
N TYR A 12 -4.23 4.46 -11.13
CA TYR A 12 -5.26 4.73 -10.11
C TYR A 12 -4.93 4.07 -8.76
N VAL A 13 -4.36 2.86 -8.76
CA VAL A 13 -3.89 2.20 -7.53
C VAL A 13 -2.67 2.92 -6.93
N TRP A 14 -1.86 3.58 -7.76
CA TRP A 14 -0.73 4.42 -7.31
C TRP A 14 -1.14 5.82 -6.82
N SER A 15 -2.42 6.20 -6.95
CA SER A 15 -2.94 7.51 -6.52
C SER A 15 -3.35 7.57 -5.05
N VAL A 16 -3.07 6.53 -4.26
CA VAL A 16 -3.08 6.63 -2.80
C VAL A 16 -1.66 7.00 -2.35
N PRO A 17 -1.35 8.29 -2.07
CA PRO A 17 0.01 8.75 -1.77
C PRO A 17 0.67 8.04 -0.58
N VAL A 18 -0.14 7.45 0.30
CA VAL A 18 0.32 6.64 1.44
C VAL A 18 0.92 5.31 0.99
N ILE A 19 0.37 4.66 -0.03
CA ILE A 19 0.81 3.32 -0.47
C ILE A 19 2.14 3.43 -1.23
N GLY A 20 2.29 4.42 -2.13
CA GLY A 20 3.51 4.56 -2.94
C GLY A 20 4.78 4.78 -2.10
N THR A 21 4.71 5.61 -1.06
CA THR A 21 5.85 5.84 -0.16
C THR A 21 6.17 4.61 0.71
N LEU A 22 5.15 3.85 1.09
CA LEU A 22 5.30 2.61 1.85
C LEU A 22 5.98 1.52 1.01
N LEU A 23 5.48 1.28 -0.20
CA LEU A 23 6.09 0.33 -1.15
C LEU A 23 7.54 0.70 -1.46
N HIS A 24 7.85 1.98 -1.62
CA HIS A 24 9.21 2.43 -1.84
C HIS A 24 10.13 2.10 -0.65
N LYS A 25 9.67 2.31 0.59
CA LYS A 25 10.42 1.94 1.80
C LYS A 25 10.58 0.43 1.94
N THR A 26 9.56 -0.35 1.56
CA THR A 26 9.66 -1.82 1.47
C THR A 26 10.72 -2.25 0.47
N SER A 27 10.80 -1.62 -0.70
CA SER A 27 11.86 -1.94 -1.66
C SER A 27 13.25 -1.64 -1.12
N ILE A 28 13.45 -0.53 -0.40
CA ILE A 28 14.72 -0.22 0.25
C ILE A 28 15.03 -1.25 1.35
N GLU A 29 14.04 -1.68 2.11
CA GLU A 29 14.16 -2.73 3.13
C GLU A 29 14.65 -4.06 2.52
N ILE A 30 13.96 -4.56 1.49
CA ILE A 30 14.32 -5.80 0.79
C ILE A 30 15.72 -5.68 0.18
N PHE A 31 16.03 -4.55 -0.46
CA PHE A 31 17.35 -4.27 -1.01
C PHE A 31 18.42 -4.41 0.10
N CYS A 32 18.23 -3.73 1.23
CA CYS A 32 19.18 -3.75 2.34
C CYS A 32 19.31 -5.15 2.95
N ARG A 33 18.20 -5.90 3.03
CA ARG A 33 18.20 -7.27 3.58
C ARG A 33 18.98 -8.24 2.71
N VAL A 34 18.78 -8.20 1.39
CA VAL A 34 19.54 -9.02 0.44
C VAL A 34 20.99 -8.57 0.38
N PHE A 35 21.24 -7.27 0.37
CA PHE A 35 22.59 -6.72 0.38
C PHE A 35 23.37 -7.16 1.63
N TYR A 36 22.83 -7.01 2.84
CA TYR A 36 23.55 -7.42 4.06
C TYR A 36 23.82 -8.94 4.07
N ALA A 37 22.86 -9.74 3.60
CA ALA A 37 22.98 -11.20 3.60
C ALA A 37 24.11 -11.69 2.70
N LEU A 38 24.28 -11.06 1.53
CA LEU A 38 25.25 -11.45 0.51
C LEU A 38 26.59 -10.70 0.61
N TYR A 39 26.61 -9.51 1.21
CA TYR A 39 27.81 -8.70 1.27
C TYR A 39 28.83 -9.30 2.24
N SER A 40 30.00 -9.68 1.73
CA SER A 40 31.08 -10.34 2.49
C SER A 40 31.91 -9.38 3.35
N GLY A 41 31.78 -8.06 3.17
CA GLY A 41 32.61 -7.07 3.86
C GLY A 41 33.96 -6.80 3.18
N SER A 42 34.29 -7.52 2.11
CA SER A 42 35.52 -7.37 1.34
C SER A 42 35.23 -7.04 -0.13
N GLY A 43 35.68 -5.86 -0.56
CA GLY A 43 35.55 -5.37 -1.94
C GLY A 43 34.17 -4.81 -2.31
N GLU A 44 34.14 -4.00 -3.37
CA GLU A 44 32.90 -3.56 -4.01
C GLU A 44 32.27 -4.74 -4.74
N ASN A 45 31.37 -5.43 -4.06
CA ASN A 45 30.71 -6.60 -4.60
C ASN A 45 29.52 -6.14 -5.49
N ILE A 46 29.85 -5.64 -6.68
CA ILE A 46 28.89 -5.10 -7.66
C ILE A 46 27.77 -6.10 -7.95
N ASP A 47 28.10 -7.40 -8.02
CA ASP A 47 27.13 -8.46 -8.21
C ASP A 47 26.14 -8.55 -7.05
N VAL A 48 26.58 -8.30 -5.82
CA VAL A 48 25.69 -8.23 -4.64
C VAL A 48 24.73 -7.05 -4.75
N ILE A 49 25.21 -5.88 -5.16
CA ILE A 49 24.36 -4.69 -5.37
C ILE A 49 23.33 -4.97 -6.47
N LYS A 50 23.75 -5.63 -7.55
CA LYS A 50 22.87 -6.02 -8.65
C LYS A 50 21.80 -7.02 -8.19
N MET A 51 22.17 -8.06 -7.46
CA MET A 51 21.22 -9.05 -6.92
C MET A 51 20.24 -8.40 -5.93
N ALA A 52 20.71 -7.52 -5.06
CA ALA A 52 19.86 -6.76 -4.15
C ALA A 52 18.87 -5.84 -4.90
N ALA A 53 19.32 -5.21 -5.98
CA ALA A 53 18.48 -4.38 -6.84
C ALA A 53 17.40 -5.20 -7.57
N GLU A 54 17.73 -6.41 -8.02
CA GLU A 54 16.77 -7.33 -8.66
C GLU A 54 15.72 -7.84 -7.66
N ALA A 55 16.11 -8.05 -6.41
CA ALA A 55 15.23 -8.55 -5.36
C ALA A 55 14.24 -7.50 -4.81
N CYS A 56 14.54 -6.19 -4.92
CA CYS A 56 13.76 -5.13 -4.27
C CYS A 56 12.32 -4.96 -4.75
N GLY A 57 11.93 -5.63 -5.85
CA GLY A 57 10.57 -5.62 -6.39
C GLY A 57 10.14 -4.33 -7.09
N ASN A 58 10.95 -3.27 -7.05
CA ASN A 58 10.68 -1.99 -7.69
C ASN A 58 11.52 -1.82 -8.96
N LYS A 59 10.86 -1.91 -10.12
CA LYS A 59 11.52 -1.84 -11.43
C LYS A 59 12.23 -0.51 -11.69
N TYR A 60 11.72 0.59 -11.14
CA TYR A 60 12.39 1.89 -11.26
C TYR A 60 13.66 1.92 -10.41
N MET A 61 13.59 1.44 -9.17
CA MET A 61 14.77 1.32 -8.29
C MET A 61 15.84 0.39 -8.89
N GLU A 62 15.43 -0.78 -9.37
CA GLU A 62 16.31 -1.74 -10.06
C GLU A 62 17.01 -1.08 -11.25
N HIS A 63 16.25 -0.38 -12.10
CA HIS A 63 16.79 0.30 -13.28
C HIS A 63 17.81 1.37 -12.89
N GLN A 64 17.47 2.29 -11.99
CA GLN A 64 18.35 3.37 -11.55
C GLN A 64 19.65 2.86 -10.93
N ILE A 65 19.59 1.78 -10.14
CA ILE A 65 20.81 1.18 -9.58
C ILE A 65 21.69 0.62 -10.70
N LYS A 66 21.12 -0.11 -11.66
CA LYS A 66 21.86 -0.73 -12.77
C LYS A 66 22.43 0.28 -13.77
N THR A 67 21.76 1.40 -14.01
CA THR A 67 22.16 2.38 -15.03
C THR A 67 22.94 3.57 -14.47
N VAL A 68 22.85 3.85 -13.17
CA VAL A 68 23.53 4.99 -12.52
C VAL A 68 24.57 4.51 -11.52
N ALA A 69 24.16 3.78 -10.47
CA ALA A 69 25.08 3.40 -9.39
C ALA A 69 26.19 2.47 -9.87
N LEU A 70 25.84 1.35 -10.54
CA LEU A 70 26.85 0.37 -10.95
C LEU A 70 27.88 0.95 -11.94
N PRO A 71 27.50 1.71 -12.98
CA PRO A 71 28.47 2.36 -13.86
C PRO A 71 29.34 3.40 -13.14
N MET A 72 28.80 4.15 -12.18
CA MET A 72 29.61 5.09 -11.38
C MET A 72 30.67 4.36 -10.55
N MET A 73 30.31 3.26 -9.90
CA MET A 73 31.27 2.46 -9.12
C MET A 73 32.33 1.82 -10.02
N ILE A 74 31.92 1.15 -11.11
CA ILE A 74 32.84 0.42 -12.00
C ILE A 74 33.73 1.36 -12.83
N GLN A 75 33.15 2.40 -13.44
CA GLN A 75 33.86 3.22 -14.43
C GLN A 75 34.58 4.42 -13.81
N LYS A 76 33.99 5.00 -12.75
CA LYS A 76 34.50 6.22 -12.12
C LYS A 76 35.18 5.95 -10.78
N GLY A 77 35.09 4.73 -10.25
CA GLY A 77 35.58 4.42 -8.91
C GLY A 77 34.85 5.21 -7.82
N ALA A 78 33.60 5.62 -8.09
CA ALA A 78 32.80 6.37 -7.14
C ALA A 78 32.45 5.50 -5.93
N GLY A 79 32.51 6.07 -4.73
CA GLY A 79 32.14 5.34 -3.52
C GLY A 79 30.66 4.94 -3.51
N ILE A 80 30.33 3.88 -2.77
CA ILE A 80 28.97 3.33 -2.70
C ILE A 80 27.89 4.37 -2.35
N THR A 81 28.20 5.28 -1.41
CA THR A 81 27.26 6.31 -0.96
C THR A 81 26.98 7.34 -2.06
N GLU A 82 28.01 7.79 -2.77
CA GLU A 82 27.89 8.73 -3.88
C GLU A 82 27.10 8.11 -5.05
N ALA A 83 27.41 6.85 -5.37
CA ALA A 83 26.70 6.09 -6.40
C ALA A 83 25.21 5.92 -6.05
N PHE A 84 24.89 5.63 -4.79
CA PHE A 84 23.50 5.50 -4.32
C PHE A 84 22.78 6.85 -4.28
N GLU A 85 23.45 7.93 -3.90
CA GLU A 85 22.86 9.26 -3.90
C GLU A 85 22.49 9.73 -5.32
N ALA A 86 23.37 9.49 -6.29
CA ALA A 86 23.15 9.84 -7.69
C ALA A 86 21.93 9.14 -8.32
N THR A 87 21.54 7.97 -7.83
CA THR A 87 20.34 7.27 -8.32
C THR A 87 19.03 7.99 -8.00
N GLY A 88 19.00 8.79 -6.92
CA GLY A 88 17.79 9.43 -6.41
C GLY A 88 16.71 8.48 -5.86
N VAL A 89 17.01 7.18 -5.71
CA VAL A 89 16.02 6.18 -5.25
C VAL A 89 16.14 5.82 -3.78
N PHE A 90 17.22 6.21 -3.12
CA PHE A 90 17.34 6.05 -1.67
C PHE A 90 16.84 7.30 -0.97
N THR A 91 16.15 7.11 0.16
CA THR A 91 15.75 8.28 0.96
C THR A 91 16.98 8.97 1.56
N LYS A 92 16.86 10.26 1.90
CA LYS A 92 17.92 11.02 2.58
C LYS A 92 18.45 10.32 3.84
N THR A 93 17.57 9.66 4.59
CA THR A 93 17.94 8.93 5.80
C THR A 93 18.79 7.69 5.49
N ALA A 94 18.48 6.97 4.40
CA ALA A 94 19.29 5.83 3.95
C ALA A 94 20.68 6.30 3.52
N ILE A 95 20.75 7.36 2.69
CA ILE A 95 22.03 7.94 2.24
C ILE A 95 22.89 8.38 3.42
N ALA A 96 22.35 9.13 4.37
CA ALA A 96 23.09 9.59 5.54
C ALA A 96 23.65 8.43 6.39
N ARG A 97 22.90 7.34 6.54
CA ARG A 97 23.38 6.14 7.25
C ARG A 97 24.46 5.41 6.47
N PHE A 98 24.28 5.21 5.16
CA PHE A 98 25.31 4.64 4.31
C PHE A 98 26.60 5.47 4.30
N HIS A 99 26.49 6.79 4.34
CA HIS A 99 27.63 7.70 4.45
C HIS A 99 28.46 7.39 5.72
N SER A 100 27.82 7.42 6.90
CA SER A 100 28.49 7.10 8.16
C SER A 100 29.01 5.65 8.21
N GLY A 101 28.27 4.71 7.62
CA GLY A 101 28.69 3.31 7.47
C GLY A 101 29.92 3.14 6.59
N ALA A 102 30.03 3.93 5.52
CA ALA A 102 31.17 3.92 4.61
C ALA A 102 32.42 4.52 5.29
N GLU A 103 32.29 5.65 5.99
CA GLU A 103 33.39 6.29 6.74
C GLU A 103 33.96 5.36 7.83
N THR A 104 33.09 4.60 8.49
CA THR A 104 33.48 3.67 9.58
C THR A 104 33.83 2.27 9.08
N GLY A 105 33.71 1.99 7.77
CA GLY A 105 33.92 0.65 7.21
C GLY A 105 32.87 -0.39 7.63
N THR A 106 31.73 0.04 8.16
CA THR A 106 30.66 -0.82 8.69
C THR A 106 29.44 -0.95 7.78
N VAL A 107 29.59 -0.70 6.48
CA VAL A 107 28.51 -0.73 5.46
C VAL A 107 27.59 -1.94 5.56
N LYS A 108 28.13 -3.15 5.80
CA LYS A 108 27.33 -4.37 6.01
C LYS A 108 26.35 -4.23 7.17
N ASN A 109 26.84 -3.76 8.31
CA ASN A 109 26.05 -3.59 9.52
C ASN A 109 25.05 -2.44 9.36
N THR A 110 25.45 -1.37 8.68
CA THR A 110 24.54 -0.27 8.32
C THR A 110 23.37 -0.75 7.48
N ALA A 111 23.61 -1.60 6.47
CA ALA A 111 22.54 -2.19 5.67
C ALA A 111 21.59 -3.04 6.52
N TYR A 112 22.11 -3.84 7.44
CA TYR A 112 21.28 -4.59 8.40
C TYR A 112 20.40 -3.65 9.25
N GLN A 113 20.98 -2.59 9.82
CA GLN A 113 20.24 -1.59 10.59
C GLN A 113 19.18 -0.87 9.77
N LEU A 114 19.46 -0.60 8.48
CA LEU A 114 18.50 0.00 7.56
C LEU A 114 17.34 -0.95 7.24
N ALA A 115 17.61 -2.23 7.02
CA ALA A 115 16.57 -3.24 6.81
C ALA A 115 15.62 -3.30 8.02
N GLU A 116 16.17 -3.42 9.24
CA GLU A 116 15.40 -3.40 10.49
C GLU A 116 14.60 -2.11 10.68
N TYR A 117 15.19 -0.96 10.35
CA TYR A 117 14.55 0.33 10.47
C TYR A 117 13.34 0.45 9.55
N TYR A 118 13.50 0.13 8.27
CA TYR A 118 12.40 0.22 7.30
C TYR A 118 11.37 -0.89 7.46
N GLU A 119 11.75 -2.09 7.92
CA GLU A 119 10.80 -3.14 8.26
C GLU A 119 9.85 -2.67 9.37
N LYS A 120 10.40 -2.09 10.44
CA LYS A 120 9.60 -1.51 11.52
C LYS A 120 8.71 -0.40 10.99
N GLU A 121 9.27 0.57 10.26
CA GLU A 121 8.50 1.70 9.75
C GLU A 121 7.36 1.26 8.81
N THR A 122 7.62 0.27 7.95
CA THR A 122 6.65 -0.28 7.00
C THR A 122 5.58 -1.10 7.71
N THR A 123 5.97 -1.95 8.67
CA THR A 123 5.03 -2.80 9.43
C THR A 123 4.05 -1.96 10.25
N TYR A 124 4.52 -0.91 10.92
CA TYR A 124 3.63 -0.01 11.66
C TYR A 124 2.64 0.68 10.72
N LYS A 125 3.11 1.19 9.58
CA LYS A 125 2.23 1.86 8.61
C LYS A 125 1.26 0.91 7.92
N MET A 126 1.68 -0.33 7.62
CA MET A 126 0.81 -1.38 7.07
C MET A 126 -0.34 -1.70 8.02
N ARG A 127 -0.05 -1.90 9.31
CA ARG A 127 -1.07 -2.17 10.33
C ARG A 127 -2.08 -1.03 10.40
N ASN A 128 -1.60 0.21 10.53
CA ASN A 128 -2.49 1.36 10.55
C ASN A 128 -3.33 1.47 9.26
N ALA A 129 -2.73 1.23 8.09
CA ALA A 129 -3.47 1.26 6.82
C ALA A 129 -4.57 0.20 6.77
N ILE A 130 -4.29 -1.02 7.25
CA ILE A 130 -5.29 -2.10 7.35
C ILE A 130 -6.41 -1.69 8.31
N ASP A 131 -6.08 -1.13 9.48
CA ASP A 131 -7.07 -0.68 10.46
C ASP A 131 -7.98 0.42 9.89
N PHE A 132 -7.40 1.39 9.16
CA PHE A 132 -8.16 2.43 8.47
C PHE A 132 -9.09 1.86 7.39
N ILE A 133 -8.62 0.90 6.59
CA ILE A 133 -9.43 0.23 5.57
C ILE A 133 -10.58 -0.53 6.24
N GLN A 134 -10.30 -1.27 7.31
CA GLN A 134 -11.30 -2.01 8.07
C GLN A 134 -12.37 -1.09 8.66
N LEU A 135 -11.96 0.07 9.20
CA LEU A 135 -12.86 1.09 9.71
C LEU A 135 -13.72 1.71 8.60
N ALA A 136 -13.15 1.97 7.42
CA ALA A 136 -13.90 2.50 6.29
C ALA A 136 -14.95 1.49 5.79
N ILE A 137 -14.58 0.22 5.68
CA ILE A 137 -15.50 -0.85 5.27
C ILE A 137 -16.63 -1.01 6.29
N SER A 138 -16.32 -1.03 7.59
CA SER A 138 -17.34 -1.16 8.64
C SER A 138 -18.30 0.01 8.65
N MET A 139 -17.82 1.24 8.43
CA MET A 139 -18.66 2.43 8.30
C MET A 139 -19.63 2.31 7.13
N VAL A 140 -19.16 1.88 5.95
CA VAL A 140 -20.02 1.69 4.77
C VAL A 140 -21.09 0.63 5.04
N ILE A 141 -20.71 -0.51 5.63
CA ILE A 141 -21.68 -1.56 6.00
C ILE A 141 -22.74 -1.00 6.95
N MET A 142 -22.35 -0.24 7.98
CA MET A 142 -23.30 0.36 8.93
C MET A 142 -24.27 1.31 8.24
N ILE A 143 -23.77 2.20 7.36
CA ILE A 143 -24.63 3.13 6.61
C ILE A 143 -25.63 2.37 5.74
N VAL A 144 -25.19 1.32 5.03
CA VAL A 144 -26.06 0.49 4.19
C VAL A 144 -27.11 -0.24 5.03
N LEU A 145 -26.71 -0.86 6.15
CA LEU A 145 -27.64 -1.56 7.04
C LEU A 145 -28.68 -0.60 7.63
N THR A 146 -28.26 0.57 8.10
CA THR A 146 -29.17 1.60 8.63
C THR A 146 -30.11 2.13 7.55
N ALA A 147 -29.64 2.34 6.32
CA ALA A 147 -30.51 2.75 5.22
C ALA A 147 -31.56 1.68 4.89
N LEU A 148 -31.16 0.41 4.82
CA LEU A 148 -32.08 -0.71 4.56
C LEU A 148 -33.15 -0.88 5.65
N THR A 149 -32.78 -0.72 6.93
CA THR A 149 -33.73 -0.86 8.05
C THR A 149 -34.74 0.28 8.08
N ILE A 150 -34.32 1.51 7.76
CA ILE A 150 -35.21 2.68 7.67
C ILE A 150 -36.20 2.51 6.52
N VAL A 151 -35.73 2.18 5.31
CA VAL A 151 -36.59 2.00 4.13
C VAL A 151 -37.65 0.91 4.38
N SER A 152 -37.24 -0.20 5.01
CA SER A 152 -38.17 -1.29 5.37
C SER A 152 -39.25 -0.81 6.35
N SER A 153 -38.88 0.02 7.33
CA SER A 153 -39.82 0.56 8.33
C SER A 153 -40.87 1.50 7.72
N GLU A 154 -40.49 2.34 6.75
CA GLU A 154 -41.43 3.23 6.05
C GLU A 154 -42.40 2.42 5.16
N THR A 155 -41.90 1.41 4.43
CA THR A 155 -42.76 0.54 3.61
C THR A 155 -43.76 -0.28 4.44
N ALA A 156 -43.43 -0.66 5.67
CA ALA A 156 -44.32 -1.41 6.55
C ALA A 156 -45.48 -0.56 7.12
N THR A 157 -45.31 0.76 7.21
CA THR A 157 -46.33 1.65 7.78
C THR A 157 -47.42 2.04 6.75
N ILE A 158 -47.11 1.96 5.44
CA ILE A 158 -48.06 2.24 4.35
C ILE A 158 -48.79 0.94 3.94
N ARG A 159 -49.62 0.38 4.83
CA ARG A 159 -50.88 -0.37 4.54
C ARG A 159 -51.32 -1.18 5.78
N PRO A 160 -52.45 -0.77 6.37
CA PRO A 160 -53.58 -1.68 6.36
C PRO A 160 -54.81 -0.95 5.80
N LYS A 161 -55.16 -1.20 4.54
CA LYS A 161 -56.55 -0.94 4.10
C LYS A 161 -57.37 -2.10 4.63
N ASN A 162 -57.95 -1.90 5.82
CA ASN A 162 -58.85 -2.86 6.47
C ASN A 162 -60.02 -3.19 5.52
N PRO A 163 -60.14 -4.42 4.98
CA PRO A 163 -61.23 -4.80 4.10
C PRO A 163 -62.58 -4.88 4.84
N ALA A 164 -62.57 -4.95 6.17
CA ALA A 164 -63.76 -5.16 6.99
C ALA A 164 -64.73 -3.96 6.99
N LEU A 165 -64.28 -2.73 6.71
CA LEU A 165 -65.15 -1.55 6.67
C LEU A 165 -66.02 -1.47 5.40
N GLY A 166 -65.66 -2.20 4.34
CA GLY A 166 -66.44 -2.24 3.10
C GLY A 166 -67.61 -3.24 3.13
N GLN A 167 -67.53 -4.27 3.96
CA GLN A 167 -68.59 -5.29 4.06
C GLN A 167 -69.70 -4.90 5.05
N VAL A 168 -69.38 -4.15 6.11
CA VAL A 168 -70.36 -3.72 7.10
C VAL A 168 -71.35 -2.68 6.52
N VAL A 169 -70.85 -1.73 5.71
CA VAL A 169 -71.71 -0.69 5.08
C VAL A 169 -72.63 -1.28 4.00
N VAL A 170 -72.18 -2.29 3.26
CA VAL A 170 -73.02 -2.96 2.24
C VAL A 170 -74.15 -3.77 2.88
N GLN A 171 -73.94 -4.29 4.10
CA GLN A 171 -74.96 -5.05 4.81
C GLN A 171 -76.04 -4.16 5.46
N GLU A 172 -75.74 -2.89 5.71
CA GLU A 172 -76.67 -1.92 6.31
C GLU A 172 -77.58 -1.26 5.26
N VAL A 173 -77.12 -1.13 4.00
CA VAL A 173 -77.91 -0.54 2.89
C VAL A 173 -78.92 -1.53 2.27
N VAL A 174 -78.76 -2.85 2.47
CA VAL A 174 -79.60 -3.89 1.85
C VAL A 174 -80.82 -4.29 2.71
N ARG A 175 -81.11 -3.62 3.83
CA ARG A 175 -82.38 -3.78 4.55
C ARG A 175 -83.31 -2.57 4.41
N PRO A 176 -84.06 -2.45 3.30
CA PRO A 176 -85.28 -1.64 3.29
C PRO A 176 -86.43 -2.43 3.92
N VAL A 177 -87.05 -1.80 4.93
CA VAL A 177 -88.47 -1.87 5.34
C VAL A 177 -89.21 -3.19 5.07
N ALA A 178 -89.43 -3.95 6.14
CA ALA A 178 -90.59 -4.84 6.33
C ALA A 178 -90.97 -4.84 7.82
#